data_AF-A0AAD5PLU9-F1
#
_entry.id   AF-A0AAD5PLU9-F1
#
_cell.length_a   1.000
_cell.length_b   1.000
_cell.length_c   1.000
_cell.angle_alpha   90.00
_cell.angle_beta   90.00
_cell.angle_gamma   90.00
#
_symmetry.space_group_name_H-M   'P 1'
#
loop_
_entity.id
_entity.type
_entity.pdbx_description
1 polymer ?
#
loop_
_entity_poly.entity_id
_entity_poly.type
_entity_poly.pdbx_seq_one_letter_code
_entity_poly.pdbx_strand_id
1 'polypeptide(L)'
;MDSASDTTFTGRTKMIAEVNVMLDQRTAELRRRQQAYSQLHARFGFLTMLQLPNLGAAAITSQAQNLINHYPNDIEQCSPNECLHFKSFVPSNIGVGLKKRKPSGLALMRIKREKNCKRLFKM
;
A
#
# COMPACT_ATOMS: atom_id res chain seq x y z
N MET A 1 -19.14 -24.74 48.10
CA MET A 1 -17.73 -25.16 48.12
C MET A 1 -17.26 -25.16 46.68
N ASP A 2 -16.67 -24.05 46.23
CA ASP A 2 -16.17 -23.91 44.88
C ASP A 2 -14.75 -24.49 44.83
N SER A 3 -14.64 -25.69 44.27
CA SER A 3 -13.35 -26.32 43.97
C SER A 3 -12.72 -25.57 42.79
N ALA A 4 -11.87 -24.59 43.10
CA ALA A 4 -10.95 -24.01 42.14
C ALA A 4 -9.95 -25.10 41.71
N SER A 5 -10.27 -25.82 40.63
CA SER A 5 -9.30 -26.71 40.01
C SER A 5 -8.25 -25.85 39.32
N ASP A 6 -7.05 -25.79 39.90
CA ASP A 6 -5.88 -25.21 39.26
C ASP A 6 -5.70 -25.83 37.89
N THR A 7 -5.83 -25.01 36.84
CA THR A 7 -5.64 -25.46 35.46
C THR A 7 -4.14 -25.66 35.23
N THR A 8 -3.66 -26.90 35.35
CA THR A 8 -2.25 -27.22 35.15
C THR A 8 -1.88 -27.04 33.68
N PHE A 9 -1.15 -25.98 33.36
CA PHE A 9 -0.73 -25.69 32.00
C PHE A 9 0.45 -26.60 31.61
N THR A 10 0.24 -27.50 30.65
CA THR A 10 1.36 -28.28 30.11
C THR A 10 2.34 -27.38 29.37
N GLY A 11 3.62 -27.76 29.29
CA GLY A 11 4.62 -26.96 28.56
C GLY A 11 4.23 -26.67 27.11
N ARG A 12 3.47 -27.59 26.48
CA ARG A 12 2.87 -27.40 25.15
C ARG A 12 1.86 -26.26 25.14
N THR A 13 0.93 -26.26 26.10
CA THR A 13 -0.08 -25.20 26.20
C THR A 13 0.59 -23.85 26.48
N LYS A 14 1.68 -23.83 27.27
CA LYS A 14 2.53 -22.65 27.52
C LYS A 14 3.09 -22.05 26.25
N MET A 15 3.74 -22.88 25.46
CA MET A 15 4.28 -22.45 24.17
C MET A 15 3.19 -21.92 23.24
N ILE A 16 2.04 -22.58 23.16
CA ILE A 16 0.93 -22.14 22.29
C ILE A 16 0.41 -20.76 22.72
N ALA A 17 0.21 -20.54 24.02
CA ALA A 17 -0.24 -19.24 24.52
C ALA A 17 0.78 -18.13 24.25
N GLU A 18 2.07 -18.38 24.47
CA GLU A 18 3.13 -17.40 24.19
C GLU A 18 3.20 -17.04 22.70
N VAL A 19 3.11 -18.02 21.81
CA VAL A 19 3.07 -17.79 20.36
C VAL A 19 1.82 -16.99 19.95
N ASN A 20 0.65 -17.32 20.50
CA ASN A 20 -0.58 -16.58 20.22
C ASN A 20 -0.48 -15.12 20.66
N VAL A 21 0.07 -14.86 21.85
CA VAL A 21 0.31 -13.48 22.33
C VAL A 21 1.24 -12.74 21.38
N MET A 22 2.31 -13.37 20.90
CA MET A 22 3.20 -12.75 19.90
C MET A 22 2.48 -12.44 18.59
N LEU A 23 1.64 -13.36 18.08
CA LEU A 23 0.86 -13.15 16.87
C LEU A 23 -0.17 -12.03 17.03
N ASP A 24 -0.82 -11.94 18.17
CA ASP A 24 -1.78 -10.88 18.49
C ASP A 24 -1.11 -9.51 18.52
N GLN A 25 0.06 -9.40 19.16
CA GLN A 25 0.84 -8.17 19.18
C GLN A 25 1.25 -7.73 17.76
N ARG A 26 1.72 -8.67 16.93
CA ARG A 26 2.07 -8.38 15.54
C ARG A 26 0.85 -7.97 14.72
N THR A 27 -0.27 -8.64 14.91
CA THR A 27 -1.52 -8.31 14.22
C THR A 27 -2.02 -6.92 14.61
N ALA A 28 -1.98 -6.58 15.90
CA ALA A 28 -2.35 -5.25 16.40
C ALA A 28 -1.45 -4.15 15.83
N GLU A 29 -0.13 -4.38 15.79
CA GLU A 29 0.84 -3.46 15.18
C GLU A 29 0.56 -3.28 13.68
N LEU A 30 0.33 -4.36 12.93
CA LEU A 30 0.03 -4.30 11.50
C LEU A 30 -1.26 -3.53 11.23
N ARG A 31 -2.31 -3.74 12.03
CA ARG A 31 -3.57 -2.97 11.94
C ARG A 31 -3.34 -1.49 12.20
N ARG A 32 -2.55 -1.14 13.23
CA ARG A 32 -2.19 0.25 13.53
C ARG A 32 -1.49 0.92 12.35
N ARG A 33 -0.50 0.22 11.75
CA ARG A 33 0.22 0.72 10.57
C ARG A 33 -0.66 0.85 9.35
N GLN A 34 -1.52 -0.13 9.09
CA GLN A 34 -2.50 -0.06 8.02
C GLN A 34 -3.37 1.19 8.15
N GLN A 35 -3.91 1.44 9.35
CA GLN A 35 -4.73 2.62 9.62
C GLN A 35 -3.95 3.92 9.39
N ALA A 36 -2.72 4.01 9.88
CA ALA A 36 -1.86 5.18 9.68
C ALA A 36 -1.59 5.43 8.19
N TYR A 37 -1.27 4.39 7.43
CA TYR A 37 -1.04 4.51 5.99
C TYR A 37 -2.31 4.84 5.22
N SER A 38 -3.47 4.32 5.62
CA SER A 38 -4.75 4.70 5.03
C SER A 38 -5.06 6.18 5.24
N GLN A 39 -4.78 6.73 6.43
CA GLN A 39 -4.95 8.16 6.71
C GLN A 39 -3.99 9.02 5.89
N LEU A 40 -2.71 8.61 5.80
CA LEU A 40 -1.72 9.29 4.97
C LEU A 40 -2.13 9.28 3.50
N HIS A 41 -2.60 8.12 3.01
CA HIS A 41 -3.09 7.99 1.64
C HIS A 41 -4.34 8.83 1.39
N ALA A 42 -5.27 8.93 2.34
CA ALA A 42 -6.45 9.78 2.19
C ALA A 42 -6.09 11.26 2.02
N ARG A 43 -5.01 11.73 2.67
CA ARG A 43 -4.54 13.12 2.60
C ARG A 43 -3.66 13.39 1.38
N PHE A 44 -2.67 12.55 1.13
CA PHE A 44 -1.61 12.79 0.13
C PHE A 44 -1.74 11.91 -1.12
N GLY A 45 -2.61 10.90 -1.11
CA GLY A 45 -2.70 9.90 -2.18
C GLY A 45 -2.98 10.51 -3.55
N PHE A 46 -3.75 11.60 -3.61
CA PHE A 46 -4.07 12.26 -4.88
C PHE A 46 -2.83 12.77 -5.63
N LEU A 47 -1.74 13.12 -4.93
CA LEU A 47 -0.48 13.54 -5.55
C LEU A 47 0.11 12.46 -6.46
N THR A 48 -0.03 11.19 -6.07
CA THR A 48 0.41 10.04 -6.88
C THR A 48 -0.49 9.78 -8.09
N MET A 49 -1.71 10.34 -8.07
CA MET A 49 -2.73 10.18 -9.09
C MET A 49 -2.78 11.35 -10.08
N LEU A 50 -2.03 12.45 -9.86
CA LEU A 50 -2.05 13.63 -10.73
C LEU A 50 -1.74 13.31 -12.20
N GLN A 51 -0.82 12.35 -12.41
CA GLN A 51 -0.42 11.81 -13.71
C GLN A 51 -1.53 11.01 -14.45
N LEU A 52 -2.62 10.64 -13.78
CA LEU A 52 -3.70 9.89 -14.41
C LEU A 52 -4.50 10.80 -15.34
N PRO A 53 -4.74 10.40 -16.62
CA PRO A 53 -5.45 11.25 -17.57
C PRO A 53 -6.89 11.56 -17.13
N ASN A 54 -7.52 10.64 -16.40
CA ASN A 54 -8.94 10.76 -16.01
C ASN A 54 -9.18 11.52 -14.70
N LEU A 55 -8.13 11.98 -14.01
CA LEU A 55 -8.31 12.76 -12.78
C LEU A 55 -8.68 14.20 -13.14
N GLY A 56 -9.96 14.55 -12.97
CA GLY A 56 -10.49 15.87 -13.32
C GLY A 56 -9.99 17.02 -12.43
N ALA A 57 -9.99 18.23 -12.98
CA ALA A 57 -9.52 19.43 -12.30
C ALA A 57 -10.26 19.70 -10.97
N ALA A 58 -11.59 19.55 -10.95
CA ALA A 58 -12.38 19.75 -9.74
C ALA A 58 -11.98 18.81 -8.59
N ALA A 59 -11.65 17.55 -8.90
CA ALA A 59 -11.18 16.59 -7.91
C ALA A 59 -9.80 16.98 -7.35
N ILE A 60 -8.91 17.48 -8.21
CA ILE A 60 -7.58 17.95 -7.82
C ILE A 60 -7.69 19.17 -6.90
N THR A 61 -8.49 20.16 -7.30
CA THR A 61 -8.71 21.37 -6.50
C THR A 61 -9.29 21.03 -5.13
N SER A 62 -10.30 20.16 -5.08
CA SER A 62 -10.93 19.72 -3.81
C SER A 62 -9.92 19.02 -2.89
N GLN A 63 -9.11 18.10 -3.42
CA GLN A 63 -8.12 17.38 -2.62
C GLN A 63 -6.96 18.27 -2.16
N ALA A 64 -6.48 19.17 -3.01
CA ALA A 64 -5.47 20.17 -2.63
C ALA A 64 -6.01 21.11 -1.53
N GLN A 65 -7.27 21.54 -1.63
CA GLN A 65 -7.89 22.36 -0.59
C GLN A 65 -8.05 21.60 0.73
N ASN A 66 -8.45 20.32 0.67
CA ASN A 66 -8.52 19.47 1.86
C ASN A 66 -7.14 19.32 2.53
N LEU A 67 -6.08 19.22 1.73
CA LEU A 67 -4.72 19.16 2.23
C LEU A 67 -4.30 20.47 2.92
N ILE A 68 -4.61 21.63 2.33
CA ILE A 68 -4.41 22.95 2.95
C ILE A 68 -5.15 23.04 4.30
N ASN A 69 -6.41 22.59 4.35
CA ASN A 69 -7.20 22.65 5.58
C ASN A 69 -6.60 21.80 6.71
N HIS A 70 -5.91 20.70 6.37
CA HIS A 70 -5.20 19.87 7.35
C HIS A 70 -3.86 20.46 7.78
N TYR A 71 -3.21 21.23 6.92
CA TYR A 71 -1.87 21.80 7.13
C TYR A 71 -1.82 23.29 6.74
N PRO A 72 -2.62 24.16 7.41
CA PRO A 72 -2.85 25.53 6.95
C PRO A 72 -1.62 26.44 7.02
N ASN A 73 -0.63 26.07 7.83
CA ASN A 73 0.61 26.83 7.99
C ASN A 73 1.77 26.30 7.14
N ASP A 74 1.62 25.11 6.56
CA ASP A 74 2.69 24.43 5.81
C ASP A 74 2.47 24.50 4.29
N ILE A 75 1.25 24.85 3.86
CA ILE A 75 0.84 24.79 2.45
C ILE A 75 0.24 26.12 2.01
N GLU A 76 0.75 26.65 0.90
CA GLU A 76 0.28 27.90 0.33
C GLU A 76 -1.10 27.74 -0.32
N GLN A 77 -1.91 28.81 -0.26
CA GLN A 77 -3.27 28.83 -0.83
C GLN A 77 -3.30 28.70 -2.36
N CYS A 78 -2.17 28.96 -3.04
CA CYS A 78 -2.02 28.77 -4.48
C CYS A 78 -1.77 27.31 -4.88
N SER A 79 -1.51 26.39 -3.94
CA SER A 79 -1.19 24.99 -4.21
C SER A 79 -2.19 24.24 -5.12
N PRO A 80 -3.51 24.50 -5.09
CA PRO A 80 -4.44 23.88 -6.03
C PRO A 80 -4.13 24.22 -7.50
N ASN A 81 -3.73 25.47 -7.77
CA ASN A 81 -3.33 25.89 -9.13
C ASN A 81 -2.00 25.26 -9.54
N GLU A 82 -1.05 25.17 -8.61
CA GLU A 82 0.22 24.48 -8.85
C GLU A 82 0.01 23.01 -9.21
N CYS A 83 -0.92 22.32 -8.53
CA CYS A 83 -1.26 20.93 -8.84
C CYS A 83 -1.87 20.79 -10.25
N LEU A 84 -2.69 21.74 -10.69
CA LEU A 84 -3.26 21.76 -12.04
C LEU A 84 -2.19 22.03 -13.10
N HIS A 85 -1.31 23.01 -12.85
CA HIS A 85 -0.18 23.30 -13.72
C HIS A 85 0.75 22.09 -13.82
N PHE A 86 1.08 21.46 -12.69
CA PHE A 86 1.88 20.25 -12.65
C PHE A 86 1.24 19.13 -13.47
N LYS A 87 -0.07 18.89 -13.33
CA LYS A 87 -0.79 17.92 -14.16
C LYS A 87 -0.69 18.25 -15.66
N SER A 88 -0.83 19.52 -16.03
CA SER A 88 -0.75 19.94 -17.43
C SER A 88 0.66 19.78 -18.00
N PHE A 89 1.68 19.93 -17.15
CA PHE A 89 3.09 19.82 -17.50
C PHE A 89 3.57 18.38 -17.55
N VAL A 90 3.12 17.53 -16.63
CA VAL A 90 3.44 16.10 -16.62
C VAL A 90 2.75 15.49 -17.84
N PRO A 91 3.50 15.10 -18.89
CA PRO A 91 2.88 14.53 -20.06
C PRO A 91 2.14 13.26 -19.63
N SER A 92 0.92 13.07 -20.14
CA SER A 92 0.13 11.83 -20.02
C SER A 92 0.85 10.59 -20.59
N ASN A 93 2.09 10.74 -21.05
CA ASN A 93 2.97 9.70 -21.54
C ASN A 93 3.48 8.81 -20.40
N ILE A 94 2.61 7.91 -19.96
CA ILE A 94 3.01 6.55 -19.62
C ILE A 94 3.49 5.91 -20.94
N GLY A 95 4.69 6.30 -21.35
CA GLY A 95 5.28 6.02 -22.66
C GLY A 95 6.72 6.52 -22.79
N VAL A 96 7.19 7.38 -21.89
CA VAL A 96 8.62 7.78 -21.86
C VAL A 96 9.29 7.20 -20.62
N GLY A 97 10.02 6.09 -20.81
CA GLY A 97 11.26 5.88 -20.05
C GLY A 97 11.23 5.12 -18.72
N LEU A 98 10.15 4.44 -18.30
CA LEU A 98 10.35 3.29 -17.41
C LEU A 98 11.04 2.20 -18.24
N LYS A 99 12.38 2.14 -18.21
CA LYS A 99 13.14 0.98 -18.69
C LYS A 99 12.37 -0.24 -18.21
N LYS A 100 11.89 -1.11 -19.14
CA LYS A 100 11.14 -2.33 -18.79
C LYS A 100 11.81 -2.95 -17.58
N ARG A 101 11.17 -2.89 -16.39
CA ARG A 101 11.80 -3.42 -15.17
C ARG A 101 12.10 -4.87 -15.47
N LYS A 102 13.36 -5.29 -15.31
CA LYS A 102 13.71 -6.70 -15.49
C LYS A 102 12.76 -7.50 -14.59
N PRO A 103 12.07 -8.53 -15.11
CA PRO A 103 11.20 -9.35 -14.29
C PRO A 103 12.01 -9.88 -13.10
N SER A 104 11.36 -9.99 -11.93
CA SER A 104 12.00 -10.56 -10.74
C SER A 104 12.53 -11.98 -11.06
N GLY A 105 13.53 -12.46 -10.33
CA GLY A 105 14.05 -13.82 -10.50
C GLY A 105 12.93 -14.88 -10.45
N LEU A 106 11.92 -14.67 -9.59
CA LEU A 106 10.71 -15.50 -9.50
C LEU A 106 9.86 -15.46 -10.77
N ALA A 107 9.68 -14.28 -11.37
CA ALA A 107 8.94 -14.14 -12.63
C ALA A 107 9.69 -14.83 -13.79
N LEU A 108 11.02 -14.73 -13.85
CA LEU A 108 11.84 -15.44 -14.82
C LEU A 108 11.73 -16.97 -14.67
N MET A 109 11.74 -17.47 -13.44
CA MET A 109 11.58 -18.90 -13.14
C MET A 109 10.21 -19.43 -13.60
N ARG A 110 9.12 -18.67 -13.37
CA ARG A 110 7.78 -19.03 -13.88
C ARG A 110 7.75 -19.08 -15.40
N ILE A 111 8.26 -18.05 -16.07
CA ILE A 111 8.30 -17.98 -17.54
C ILE A 111 9.13 -19.13 -18.12
N LYS A 112 10.28 -19.45 -17.52
CA LYS A 112 11.12 -20.57 -17.96
C LYS A 112 10.41 -21.91 -17.79
N ARG A 113 9.71 -22.11 -16.67
CA ARG A 113 8.89 -23.30 -16.41
C ARG A 113 7.76 -23.45 -17.43
N GLU A 114 6.99 -22.39 -17.67
CA GLU A 114 5.89 -22.39 -18.65
C GLU A 114 6.36 -22.70 -20.06
N LYS A 115 7.49 -22.10 -20.50
CA LYS A 115 8.07 -22.37 -21.82
C LYS A 115 8.57 -23.81 -21.93
N ASN A 116 9.19 -24.36 -20.89
CA ASN A 116 9.61 -25.76 -20.89
C ASN A 116 8.41 -26.71 -20.95
N CYS A 117 7.36 -26.46 -20.16
CA CYS A 117 6.12 -27.25 -20.23
C CYS A 117 5.53 -27.22 -21.65
N LYS A 118 5.36 -26.04 -22.24
CA LYS A 118 4.84 -25.91 -23.61
C LYS A 118 5.71 -26.61 -24.66
N ARG A 119 7.02 -26.74 -24.43
CA ARG A 119 7.94 -27.45 -25.33
C ARG A 119 7.81 -28.96 -25.20
N LEU A 120 7.48 -29.46 -24.01
CA LEU A 120 7.25 -30.87 -23.73
C LEU A 120 5.87 -31.35 -24.23
N PHE A 121 4.86 -30.48 -24.23
CA PHE A 121 3.51 -30.78 -24.72
C PHE A 121 3.31 -30.45 -26.22
N LYS A 122 4.41 -30.27 -26.98
CA LYS A 122 4.38 -30.03 -28.45
C LYS A 122 4.89 -31.21 -29.27
N MET A 123 4.96 -32.40 -28.66
CA MET A 123 5.01 -33.69 -29.37
C MET A 123 3.59 -34.21 -29.54
#